data_AF-A0A5S3VSB5-F1
#
_entry.id   AF-A0A5S3VSB5-F1
#
_cell.length_a   1.000
_cell.length_b   1.000
_cell.length_c   1.000
_cell.angle_alpha   90.00
_cell.angle_beta   90.00
_cell.angle_gamma   90.00
#
_symmetry.space_group_name_H-M   'P 1'
#
loop_
_entity.id
_entity.type
_entity.pdbx_description
1 polymer ?
#
loop_
_entity_poly.entity_id
_entity_poly.type
_entity_poly.pdbx_seq_one_letter_code
_entity_poly.pdbx_strand_id
1 'polypeptide(L)' 'SWYRQQINRKQYVMIGYSDSAKDAEMMAAGWAQYSAMEKLIGLCESQDIELILFHGRGGTIGRGGAP' A
#
# COMPACT_ATOMS: atom_id res chain seq x y z
N SER A 1 19.04 8.89 -11.62
CA SER A 1 19.18 7.64 -10.85
C SER A 1 18.85 6.47 -11.76
N TRP A 2 19.73 5.47 -11.84
CA TRP A 2 19.58 4.26 -12.68
C TRP A 2 18.22 3.58 -12.48
N TYR A 3 17.79 3.41 -11.23
CA TYR A 3 16.53 2.72 -10.90
C TYR A 3 15.30 3.38 -11.52
N ARG A 4 15.21 4.72 -11.48
CA ARG A 4 14.05 5.46 -12.00
C ARG A 4 13.86 5.30 -13.51
N GLN A 5 14.97 5.15 -14.24
CA GLN A 5 14.94 4.89 -15.68
C GLN A 5 14.48 3.46 -15.97
N GLN A 6 14.95 2.49 -15.19
CA GLN A 6 14.56 1.08 -15.35
C GLN A 6 13.05 0.87 -15.15
N ILE A 7 12.44 1.57 -14.18
CA ILE A 7 11.00 1.43 -13.91
C ILE A 7 10.11 2.33 -14.78
N ASN A 8 10.69 3.09 -15.72
CA ASN A 8 9.97 4.10 -16.51
C ASN A 8 9.08 5.02 -15.66
N ARG A 9 9.58 5.43 -14.49
CA ARG A 9 8.87 6.24 -13.49
C ARG A 9 7.53 5.64 -13.00
N LYS A 10 7.32 4.33 -13.12
CA LYS A 10 6.14 3.63 -12.57
C LYS A 10 6.56 2.64 -11.51
N GLN A 11 6.05 2.80 -10.29
CA GLN A 11 6.38 1.93 -9.17
C GLN A 11 5.14 1.14 -8.73
N TYR A 12 5.29 -0.18 -8.69
CA TYR A 12 4.27 -1.11 -8.25
C TYR A 12 4.59 -1.51 -6.81
N VAL A 13 3.63 -1.36 -5.89
CA VAL A 13 3.80 -1.73 -4.47
C VAL A 13 2.59 -2.55 -4.01
N MET A 14 2.85 -3.72 -3.45
CA MET A 14 1.80 -4.57 -2.87
C MET A 14 1.60 -4.26 -1.39
N ILE A 15 0.36 -4.04 -0.97
CA ILE A 15 -0.05 -3.91 0.43
C ILE A 15 -0.51 -5.29 0.91
N GLY A 16 0.27 -5.90 1.78
CA GLY A 16 -0.07 -7.17 2.43
C GLY A 16 -0.91 -6.94 3.69
N TYR A 17 -2.08 -7.57 3.76
CA TYR A 17 -2.89 -7.67 4.98
C TYR A 17 -2.56 -9.01 5.64
N SER A 18 -2.08 -9.02 6.88
CA SER A 18 -1.87 -10.27 7.61
C SER A 18 -3.17 -10.69 8.29
N ASP A 19 -3.76 -11.81 7.86
CA ASP A 19 -5.03 -12.37 8.36
C ASP A 19 -4.97 -12.95 9.80
N SER A 20 -3.95 -12.64 10.62
CA SER A 20 -3.71 -13.29 11.93
C SER A 20 -3.43 -12.32 13.09
N ALA A 21 -4.21 -11.25 13.24
CA ALA A 21 -4.04 -10.24 14.29
C ALA A 21 -5.21 -10.26 15.29
N LYS A 22 -4.92 -10.19 16.60
CA LYS A 22 -5.95 -9.88 17.63
C LYS A 22 -6.50 -8.47 17.41
N ASP A 23 -7.69 -8.12 17.91
CA ASP A 23 -8.37 -6.84 17.58
C ASP A 23 -7.48 -5.58 17.74
N ALA A 24 -6.67 -5.51 18.81
CA ALA A 24 -5.74 -4.42 19.03
C ALA A 24 -4.58 -4.38 18.00
N GLU A 25 -4.12 -5.55 17.56
CA GLU A 25 -3.12 -5.70 16.51
C GLU A 25 -3.70 -5.34 15.14
N MET A 26 -5.01 -5.58 14.91
CA MET A 26 -5.68 -5.22 13.66
C MET A 26 -5.82 -3.70 13.50
N MET A 27 -6.15 -2.97 14.56
CA MET A 27 -6.17 -1.50 14.53
C MET A 27 -4.78 -0.91 14.31
N ALA A 28 -3.78 -1.41 15.04
CA ALA A 28 -2.39 -0.96 14.89
C ALA A 28 -1.83 -1.28 13.49
N ALA A 29 -2.11 -2.47 12.96
CA ALA A 29 -1.73 -2.85 11.60
C ALA A 29 -2.42 -1.98 10.55
N GLY A 30 -3.72 -1.70 10.71
CA GLY A 30 -4.46 -0.82 9.81
C GLY A 30 -3.91 0.61 9.80
N TRP A 31 -3.59 1.17 10.97
CA TRP A 31 -2.96 2.49 11.07
C TRP A 31 -1.56 2.51 10.45
N ALA A 32 -0.74 1.48 10.71
CA ALA A 32 0.59 1.38 10.13
C ALA A 32 0.54 1.28 8.59
N GLN A 33 -0.41 0.50 8.05
CA GLN A 33 -0.66 0.42 6.61
C GLN A 33 -1.08 1.76 6.02
N TYR A 34 -2.03 2.44 6.67
CA TYR A 34 -2.49 3.76 6.23
C TYR A 34 -1.34 4.79 6.20
N SER A 35 -0.58 4.89 7.30
CA SER A 35 0.56 5.81 7.39
C SER A 35 1.66 5.47 6.37
N ALA A 36 1.89 4.19 6.09
CA ALA A 36 2.83 3.78 5.06
C ALA A 36 2.37 4.20 3.66
N MET A 37 1.08 4.04 3.34
CA MET A 37 0.51 4.49 2.07
C MET A 37 0.61 6.01 1.90
N GLU A 38 0.28 6.81 2.92
CA GLU A 38 0.44 8.27 2.85
C GLU A 38 1.89 8.70 2.58
N LYS A 39 2.85 8.07 3.27
CA LYS A 39 4.28 8.34 3.06
C LYS A 39 4.74 7.94 1.67
N LEU A 40 4.26 6.82 1.14
CA LEU A 40 4.57 6.37 -0.22
C LEU A 40 4.03 7.33 -1.27
N ILE A 41 2.80 7.83 -1.09
CA ILE A 41 2.19 8.82 -1.99
C ILE A 41 3.05 10.08 -2.03
N GLY A 42 3.31 10.70 -0.86
CA GLY A 42 4.10 11.93 -0.82
C GLY A 42 5.52 11.76 -1.35
N LEU A 43 6.14 10.60 -1.11
CA LEU A 43 7.45 10.28 -1.69
C LEU A 43 7.37 10.20 -3.22
N CYS A 44 6.44 9.43 -3.77
CA CYS A 44 6.30 9.24 -5.21
C CYS A 44 5.94 10.54 -5.92
N GLU A 45 5.06 11.36 -5.36
CA GLU A 45 4.75 12.71 -5.87
C GLU A 45 6.01 13.59 -5.91
N SER A 46 6.77 13.63 -4.81
CA SER A 46 8.01 14.44 -4.76
C SER A 46 9.09 13.99 -5.75
N GLN A 47 9.03 12.75 -6.21
CA GLN A 47 9.97 12.17 -7.16
C GLN A 47 9.39 12.05 -8.58
N ASP A 48 8.16 12.55 -8.80
CA ASP A 48 7.43 12.43 -10.07
C ASP A 48 7.45 10.97 -10.56
N ILE A 49 7.00 10.06 -9.69
CA ILE A 49 6.86 8.62 -9.95
C ILE A 49 5.36 8.29 -9.83
N GLU A 50 4.82 7.62 -10.84
CA GLU A 50 3.48 7.04 -10.80
C GLU A 50 3.48 5.83 -9.85
N LEU A 51 2.81 5.97 -8.70
CA LEU A 51 2.65 4.90 -7.72
C LEU A 51 1.38 4.09 -8.03
N ILE A 52 1.53 2.76 -8.10
CA ILE A 52 0.42 1.84 -8.32
C ILE A 52 0.39 0.86 -7.15
N LEU A 53 -0.68 0.94 -6.36
CA LEU A 53 -0.89 0.10 -5.18
C LEU A 53 -1.72 -1.13 -5.55
N PHE A 54 -1.25 -2.30 -5.13
CA PHE A 54 -1.95 -3.58 -5.29
C PHE A 54 -2.29 -4.15 -3.92
N HIS A 55 -3.55 -4.53 -3.72
CA HIS A 55 -4.00 -5.07 -2.45
C HIS A 55 -3.90 -6.60 -2.46
N GLY A 56 -3.18 -7.17 -1.50
CA GLY A 56 -3.15 -8.63 -1.30
C GLY A 56 -4.50 -9.19 -0.82
N ARG A 57 -4.65 -10.52 -0.88
CA ARG A 57 -5.82 -11.19 -0.28
C ARG A 57 -5.82 -10.95 1.24
N GLY A 58 -7.01 -10.76 1.82
CA GLY A 58 -7.21 -10.52 3.27
C GLY A 58 -7.60 -9.09 3.65
N GLY A 59 -7.45 -8.12 2.75
CA GLY A 59 -7.91 -6.74 2.98
C GLY A 59 -9.43 -6.60 2.95
N THR A 60 -9.97 -5.59 3.65
CA THR A 60 -11.39 -5.21 3.61
C THR A 60 -11.92 -4.99 2.18
N ILE A 61 -11.07 -4.55 1.25
CA ILE A 61 -11.37 -4.36 -0.18
C ILE A 61 -11.73 -5.69 -0.89
N GLY A 62 -11.20 -6.83 -0.41
CA GLY A 62 -11.43 -8.14 -1.01
C GLY A 62 -12.66 -8.91 -0.48
N ARG A 63 -13.41 -8.34 0.47
CA ARG A 63 -14.52 -9.06 1.14
C ARG A 63 -15.86 -9.04 0.41
N GLY A 64 -15.98 -8.41 -0.76
CA GLY A 64 -17.15 -8.54 -1.62
C GLY A 64 -18.48 -8.33 -0.88
N GLY A 65 -18.77 -7.09 -0.50
CA GLY A 65 -20.02 -6.65 0.15
C GLY A 65 -19.70 -5.60 1.22
N ALA A 66 -20.30 -4.40 1.27
CA ALA A 66 -21.41 -3.72 0.57
C ALA A 66 -21.28 -2.19 0.87
N PRO A 67 -22.10 -1.23 0.36
CA PRO A 67 -22.84 -1.09 -0.91
C PRO A 67 -22.03 -0.35 -2.01
#